data_AF-A0A4R0HFJ6-F1
#
_entry.id   AF-A0A4R0HFJ6-F1
#
_cell.length_a   1.000
_cell.length_b   1.000
_cell.length_c   1.000
_cell.angle_alpha   90.00
_cell.angle_beta   90.00
_cell.angle_gamma   90.00
#
_symmetry.space_group_name_H-M   'P 1'
#
loop_
_entity.id
_entity.type
_entity.pdbx_description
1 polymer ?
#
loop_
_entity_poly.entity_id
_entity_poly.type
_entity_poly.pdbx_seq_one_letter_code
_entity_poly.pdbx_strand_id
1 'polypeptide(L)' 'MTGWREGLERFLATDPRDVGCDEAMGVLHLYVELLASGVDAAAHYPGLASHLAACGPCAEDADGLLAAVRDRPN' A
#
# COMPACT_ATOMS: atom_id res chain seq x y z
N MET A 1 -20.74 -12.79 -28.41
CA MET A 1 -19.76 -13.41 -27.48
C MET A 1 -18.71 -12.40 -27.03
N THR A 2 -19.10 -11.29 -26.41
CA THR A 2 -18.19 -10.17 -26.04
C THR A 2 -18.04 -9.97 -24.52
N GLY A 3 -19.05 -10.33 -23.73
CA GLY A 3 -19.08 -10.04 -22.28
C GLY A 3 -17.98 -10.69 -21.43
N TRP A 4 -17.35 -11.77 -21.90
CA TRP A 4 -16.27 -12.43 -21.15
C TRP A 4 -14.98 -11.58 -21.11
N ARG A 5 -14.73 -10.78 -22.15
CA ARG A 5 -13.55 -9.90 -22.22
C ARG A 5 -13.70 -8.72 -21.26
N GLU A 6 -14.89 -8.11 -21.18
CA GLU A 6 -15.19 -7.07 -20.17
C GLU A 6 -15.14 -7.59 -18.73
N GLY A 7 -15.57 -8.84 -18.50
CA GLY A 7 -15.45 -9.48 -17.19
C GLY A 7 -14.00 -9.73 -16.78
N LEU A 8 -13.14 -10.15 -17.72
CA LEU A 8 -11.72 -10.35 -17.48
C LEU A 8 -10.98 -9.03 -17.25
N GLU A 9 -11.24 -8.00 -18.06
CA GLU A 9 -10.68 -6.65 -17.88
C GLU A 9 -11.03 -6.08 -16.51
N ARG A 10 -12.28 -6.26 -16.05
CA ARG A 10 -12.70 -5.87 -14.70
C ARG A 10 -11.95 -6.62 -13.60
N PHE A 11 -11.73 -7.92 -13.80
CA PHE A 11 -11.02 -8.76 -12.84
C PHE A 11 -9.53 -8.42 -12.74
N LEU A 12 -8.92 -8.07 -13.88
CA LEU A 12 -7.52 -7.66 -13.97
C LEU A 12 -7.30 -6.17 -13.66
N ALA A 13 -8.36 -5.39 -13.51
CA ALA A 13 -8.27 -3.98 -13.16
C ALA A 13 -7.82 -3.84 -11.71
N THR A 14 -6.60 -3.36 -11.53
CA THR A 14 -6.13 -2.77 -10.29
C THR A 14 -6.72 -1.36 -10.13
N ASP A 15 -6.76 -0.86 -8.89
CA ASP A 15 -7.08 0.55 -8.67
C ASP A 15 -6.07 1.40 -9.47
N PRO A 16 -6.51 2.36 -10.30
CA PRO A 16 -5.59 3.17 -11.12
C PRO A 16 -4.62 4.02 -10.30
N ARG A 17 -4.82 4.12 -8.98
CA ARG A 17 -3.91 4.79 -8.05
C ARG A 17 -2.83 3.86 -7.52
N ASP A 18 -2.97 2.54 -7.64
CA ASP A 18 -2.00 1.56 -7.16
C ASP A 18 -0.63 1.82 -7.80
N VAL A 19 0.37 2.07 -6.95
CA VAL A 19 1.74 2.45 -7.34
C VAL A 19 2.63 1.24 -7.68
N GLY A 20 2.17 0.03 -7.37
CA GLY A 20 2.95 -1.20 -7.51
C GLY A 20 4.04 -1.38 -6.45
N CYS A 21 4.63 -2.59 -6.42
CA CYS A 21 5.53 -3.00 -5.35
C CYS A 21 6.82 -2.16 -5.28
N ASP A 22 7.44 -1.84 -6.42
CA ASP A 22 8.73 -1.15 -6.44
C ASP A 22 8.63 0.25 -5.84
N GLU A 23 7.62 1.02 -6.24
CA GLU A 23 7.36 2.34 -5.68
C GLU A 23 6.91 2.25 -4.23
N ALA A 24 6.05 1.27 -3.89
CA ALA A 24 5.63 1.03 -2.52
C ALA A 24 6.81 0.80 -1.58
N MET A 25 7.73 -0.09 -1.94
CA MET A 25 8.94 -0.36 -1.13
C MET A 25 9.87 0.85 -1.06
N GLY A 26 9.97 1.63 -2.13
CA GLY A 26 10.79 2.84 -2.17
C GLY A 26 10.40 3.90 -1.14
N VAL A 27 9.10 4.01 -0.81
CA VAL A 27 8.58 5.04 0.11
C VAL A 27 7.95 4.48 1.39
N LEU A 28 7.97 3.16 1.60
CA LEU A 28 7.31 2.48 2.73
C LEU A 28 7.74 3.03 4.09
N HIS A 29 9.02 3.37 4.23
CA HIS A 29 9.58 3.96 5.44
C HIS A 29 8.94 5.32 5.77
N LEU A 30 8.72 6.19 4.78
CA LEU A 30 8.05 7.48 5.00
C LEU A 30 6.59 7.29 5.43
N TYR A 31 5.90 6.34 4.78
CA TYR A 31 4.51 6.02 5.09
C TYR A 31 4.36 5.55 6.54
N VAL A 32 5.23 4.64 6.98
CA VAL A 32 5.22 4.12 8.35
C VAL A 32 5.58 5.19 9.39
N GLU A 33 6.53 6.08 9.11
CA GLU A 33 6.86 7.18 10.03
C GLU A 33 5.67 8.13 10.25
N LEU A 34 4.88 8.40 9.21
CA LEU A 34 3.62 9.15 9.34
C LEU A 34 2.61 8.42 10.22
N LEU A 35 2.42 7.11 10.00
CA LEU A 35 1.52 6.29 10.84
C LEU A 35 1.98 6.25 12.30
N ALA A 36 3.29 6.13 12.54
CA ALA A 36 3.86 6.14 13.88
C ALA A 36 3.65 7.49 14.58
N SER A 37 3.68 8.59 13.81
CA SER A 37 3.41 9.96 14.28
C SER A 37 1.92 10.28 14.45
N GLY A 38 1.01 9.34 14.17
CA GLY A 38 -0.43 9.54 14.24
C GLY A 38 -1.01 10.39 13.10
N VAL A 39 -0.26 10.59 12.02
CA VAL A 39 -0.72 11.28 10.81
C VAL A 39 -1.45 10.29 9.90
N ASP A 40 -2.47 10.77 9.20
CA ASP A 40 -3.19 9.99 8.19
C ASP A 40 -2.32 9.78 6.94
N ALA A 41 -1.46 8.77 6.98
CA ALA A 41 -0.56 8.43 5.88
C ALA A 41 -1.31 8.11 4.58
N ALA A 42 -2.53 7.57 4.65
CA ALA A 42 -3.33 7.24 3.48
C ALA A 42 -3.81 8.48 2.73
N ALA A 43 -4.08 9.58 3.43
CA ALA A 43 -4.38 10.87 2.80
C ALA A 43 -3.16 11.47 2.06
N HIS A 44 -1.95 11.23 2.57
CA HIS A 44 -0.70 11.71 1.96
C HIS A 44 -0.20 10.81 0.82
N TYR A 45 -0.43 9.50 0.91
CA TYR A 45 0.00 8.50 -0.06
C TYR A 45 -1.16 7.58 -0.48
N PRO A 46 -2.17 8.12 -1.19
CA PRO A 46 -3.36 7.35 -1.55
C PRO A 46 -3.06 6.15 -2.45
N GLY A 47 -2.03 6.24 -3.29
CA GLY A 47 -1.63 5.14 -4.15
C GLY A 47 -0.93 4.00 -3.42
N LEU A 48 -0.12 4.33 -2.40
CA LEU A 48 0.46 3.32 -1.51
C LEU A 48 -0.63 2.67 -0.65
N ALA A 49 -1.57 3.45 -0.10
CA ALA A 49 -2.70 2.90 0.64
C ALA A 49 -3.52 1.93 -0.23
N SER A 50 -3.73 2.26 -1.51
CA SER A 50 -4.37 1.35 -2.47
C SER A 50 -3.56 0.07 -2.67
N HIS A 51 -2.24 0.18 -2.81
CA HIS A 51 -1.37 -0.97 -3.01
C HIS A 51 -1.35 -1.91 -1.79
N LEU A 52 -1.21 -1.36 -0.58
CA LEU A 52 -1.21 -2.14 0.66
C LEU A 52 -2.55 -2.87 0.88
N ALA A 53 -3.67 -2.32 0.39
CA ALA A 53 -4.95 -3.00 0.42
C ALA A 53 -5.04 -4.19 -0.57
N ALA A 54 -4.22 -4.19 -1.63
CA ALA A 54 -4.23 -5.19 -2.69
C ALA A 54 -3.08 -6.22 -2.61
N CYS A 55 -1.97 -5.87 -1.94
CA CYS A 55 -0.74 -6.65 -1.89
C CYS A 55 -0.41 -7.09 -0.46
N GLY A 56 -0.73 -8.35 -0.14
CA GLY A 56 -0.46 -8.95 1.18
C GLY A 56 1.00 -8.83 1.64
N PRO A 57 2.01 -9.20 0.81
CA PRO A 57 3.41 -9.09 1.21
C PRO A 57 3.84 -7.67 1.60
N CYS A 58 3.44 -6.66 0.81
CA CYS A 58 3.78 -5.27 1.13
C CYS A 58 3.06 -4.77 2.39
N ALA A 59 1.84 -5.25 2.67
CA ALA A 59 1.13 -4.96 3.92
C ALA A 59 1.83 -5.57 5.13
N GLU A 60 2.29 -6.82 5.04
CA GLU A 60 3.07 -7.48 6.09
C GLU A 60 4.39 -6.75 6.37
N ASP A 61 5.10 -6.31 5.33
CA ASP A 61 6.31 -5.50 5.46
C ASP A 61 6.02 -4.15 6.15
N ALA A 62 4.88 -3.51 5.82
CA ALA A 62 4.46 -2.26 6.45
C ALA A 62 4.18 -2.44 7.96
N ASP A 63 3.47 -3.50 8.32
CA ASP A 63 3.13 -3.83 9.71
C ASP A 63 4.39 -4.14 10.52
N GLY A 64 5.32 -4.92 9.95
CA GLY A 64 6.60 -5.24 10.58
C GLY A 64 7.46 -4.00 10.81
N LEU A 65 7.54 -3.11 9.80
CA LEU A 65 8.29 -1.87 9.91
C LEU A 65 7.65 -0.92 10.93
N LEU A 66 6.32 -0.81 10.98
CA LEU A 66 5.61 0.00 11.96
C LEU A 66 5.82 -0.49 13.40
N ALA A 67 5.80 -1.81 13.60
CA ALA A 67 6.14 -2.40 14.89
C ALA A 67 7.57 -2.02 15.31
N ALA A 68 8.54 -2.14 14.38
CA ALA A 68 9.92 -1.78 14.65
C ALA A 68 10.10 -0.29 14.98
N VAL A 69 9.45 0.63 14.25
CA VAL A 69 9.51 2.08 14.54
C VAL A 69 8.94 2.40 15.91
N ARG A 70 7.83 1.76 16.31
CA ARG A 70 7.19 1.98 17.62
C ARG A 70 7.99 1.40 18.80
N ASP A 71 8.75 0.34 18.59
CA ASP A 71 9.57 -0.30 19.62
C ASP A 71 10.90 0.42 19.87
N ARG A 72 11.31 1.35 18.98
CA ARG A 72 12.57 2.09 19.15
C ARG A 72 12.54 2.91 20.45
N PRO A 73 13.46 2.67 21.41
CA PRO A 73 13.57 3.51 22.58
C PRO A 73 13.99 4.92 22.16
N ASN A 74 13.32 5.90 22.76
CA ASN A 74 13.52 7.33 22.55
C ASN A 74 14.86 7.84 23.08
#